data_AF-A0A914PLW3-F1
#
_entry.id   AF-A0A914PLW3-F1
#
_cell.length_a   1.000
_cell.length_b   1.000
_cell.length_c   1.000
_cell.angle_alpha   90.00
_cell.angle_beta   90.00
_cell.angle_gamma   90.00
#
_symmetry.space_group_name_H-M   'P 1'
#
loop_
_entity.id
_entity.type
_entity.pdbx_description
1 polymer ?
#
loop_
_entity_poly.entity_id
_entity_poly.type
_entity_poly.pdbx_seq_one_letter_code
_entity_poly.pdbx_strand_id
1 'polypeptide(L)'
;MDFPLPSPNVVAKVLAQATNFSYCAGLVKHELCSPVSDNGSFFREFSPMKRKLNYDVNFGSFGVEDGQFSEPAGICVTTDGLIAVTDTKNHRVQVFDEIGCLKLAFGVSGSSPGQMLYPNCIASCPVTGNLVITERTPVHQVQVYSSSGHFIRRFGQNLIQFPRGVTVDKNGNIIVVECKVSNVSD
;
A
#
# COMPACT_ATOMS: atom_id res chain seq x y z
N MET A 1 -31.37 -18.71 -17.69
CA MET A 1 -29.93 -18.73 -17.96
C MET A 1 -29.40 -17.39 -17.52
N ASP A 2 -28.68 -17.34 -16.41
CA ASP A 2 -27.91 -16.16 -16.01
C ASP A 2 -26.64 -16.69 -15.36
N PHE A 3 -25.51 -16.48 -16.02
CA PHE A 3 -24.21 -16.71 -15.42
C PHE A 3 -23.90 -15.49 -14.54
N PRO A 4 -23.46 -15.68 -13.29
CA PRO A 4 -23.03 -14.55 -12.47
C PRO A 4 -21.79 -13.91 -13.11
N LEU A 5 -21.80 -12.59 -13.21
CA LEU A 5 -20.65 -11.78 -13.63
C LEU A 5 -19.39 -12.21 -12.86
N PRO A 6 -18.20 -12.22 -13.50
CA PRO A 6 -16.98 -12.59 -12.82
C PRO A 6 -16.73 -11.58 -11.70
N SER A 7 -16.59 -12.11 -10.48
CA SER A 7 -16.03 -11.39 -9.34
C SER A 7 -14.75 -10.65 -9.77
N PRO A 8 -14.47 -9.42 -9.28
CA PRO A 8 -13.21 -8.76 -9.57
C PRO A 8 -12.09 -9.53 -8.89
N ASN A 9 -11.53 -10.46 -9.67
CA ASN A 9 -10.40 -11.30 -9.34
C ASN A 9 -9.14 -10.43 -9.35
N VAL A 10 -8.15 -10.77 -8.53
CA VAL A 10 -6.80 -10.20 -8.66
C VAL A 10 -6.37 -10.37 -10.12
N VAL A 11 -6.23 -9.27 -10.85
CA VAL A 11 -6.09 -9.31 -12.33
C VAL A 11 -4.63 -9.60 -12.74
N ALA A 12 -3.68 -9.39 -11.82
CA ALA A 12 -2.29 -9.73 -12.05
C ALA A 12 -1.59 -10.11 -10.73
N LYS A 13 -0.86 -11.23 -10.78
CA LYS A 13 0.16 -11.63 -9.81
C LYS A 13 1.51 -11.36 -10.44
N VAL A 14 2.25 -10.38 -9.93
CA VAL A 14 3.61 -10.09 -10.39
C VAL A 14 4.59 -10.71 -9.40
N LEU A 15 5.43 -11.63 -9.87
CA LEU A 15 6.53 -12.19 -9.09
C LEU A 15 7.73 -11.26 -9.23
N ALA A 16 8.02 -10.48 -8.19
CA ALA A 16 9.25 -9.71 -8.13
C ALA A 16 10.36 -10.59 -7.54
N GLN A 17 11.41 -10.87 -8.33
CA GLN A 17 12.68 -11.37 -7.79
C GLN A 17 13.40 -10.19 -7.13
N ALA A 18 13.26 -10.05 -5.82
CA ALA A 18 13.96 -9.01 -5.08
C ALA A 18 15.33 -9.53 -4.65
N THR A 19 16.40 -9.09 -5.31
CA THR A 19 17.69 -8.93 -4.65
C THR A 19 17.61 -7.61 -3.85
N ASN A 20 17.48 -7.73 -2.53
CA ASN A 20 17.62 -6.68 -1.53
C ASN A 20 17.21 -5.24 -1.93
N PHE A 21 15.91 -4.92 -1.90
CA PHE A 21 15.47 -3.53 -1.74
C PHE A 21 14.20 -3.43 -0.88
N SER A 22 14.28 -2.66 0.19
CA SER A 22 13.13 -2.11 0.91
C SER A 22 12.60 -0.91 0.12
N TYR A 23 11.45 -1.06 -0.53
CA TYR A 23 10.79 0.08 -1.17
C TYR A 23 9.81 0.72 -0.20
N CYS A 24 10.13 1.93 0.26
CA CYS A 24 9.14 2.91 0.68
C CYS A 24 8.63 3.62 -0.58
N ALA A 25 7.31 3.67 -0.78
CA ALA A 25 6.71 4.52 -1.80
C ALA A 25 6.85 5.99 -1.36
N GLY A 26 7.93 6.64 -1.78
CA GLY A 26 8.12 8.08 -1.66
C GLY A 26 7.40 8.80 -2.79
N LEU A 27 6.64 9.85 -2.45
CA LEU A 27 6.05 10.77 -3.41
C LEU A 27 7.11 11.27 -4.42
N VAL A 28 6.88 11.03 -5.71
CA VAL A 28 7.53 11.78 -6.79
C VAL A 28 6.53 12.84 -7.23
N LYS A 29 6.80 14.12 -6.90
CA LYS A 29 6.08 15.24 -7.52
C LYS A 29 6.31 15.17 -9.02
N HIS A 30 5.21 15.20 -9.77
CA HIS A 30 5.21 15.24 -11.22
C HIS A 30 5.61 16.65 -11.67
N GLU A 31 6.92 16.93 -11.75
CA GLU A 31 7.39 18.12 -12.47
C GLU A 31 7.19 17.86 -13.97
N LEU A 32 6.16 18.50 -14.55
CA LEU A 32 5.95 18.54 -15.99
C LEU A 32 7.15 19.28 -16.62
N CYS A 33 8.17 18.54 -17.06
CA CYS A 33 9.19 19.08 -17.95
C CYS A 33 8.52 19.39 -19.29
N SER A 34 8.32 20.67 -19.59
CA SER A 34 7.93 21.14 -20.92
C SER A 34 8.97 20.72 -21.97
N PRO A 35 8.56 20.27 -23.17
CA PRO A 35 9.50 19.84 -24.19
C PRO A 35 10.24 21.05 -24.77
N VAL A 36 11.56 21.10 -24.58
CA VAL A 36 12.44 21.97 -25.37
C VAL A 36 13.06 21.10 -26.45
N SER A 37 12.76 21.42 -27.72
CA SER A 37 13.39 20.78 -28.87
C SER A 37 14.84 21.20 -28.93
N ASP A 38 15.77 20.26 -28.78
CA ASP A 38 17.14 20.50 -29.20
C ASP A 38 17.75 19.26 -29.86
N ASN A 39 18.34 19.51 -31.02
CA ASN A 39 18.80 18.51 -31.96
C ASN A 39 20.02 17.74 -31.43
N GLY A 40 19.91 16.42 -31.32
CA GLY A 40 21.03 15.53 -31.64
C GLY A 40 22.05 15.14 -30.56
N SER A 41 21.75 15.19 -29.26
CA SER A 41 22.60 14.56 -28.23
C SER A 41 21.77 13.86 -27.15
N PHE A 42 21.73 12.52 -27.19
CA PHE A 42 20.72 11.73 -26.45
C PHE A 42 21.11 11.28 -25.03
N PHE A 43 22.16 11.83 -24.43
CA PHE A 43 22.44 11.61 -23.01
C PHE A 43 22.90 12.91 -22.36
N ARG A 44 22.01 13.57 -21.62
CA ARG A 44 22.42 14.52 -20.59
C ARG A 44 22.75 13.72 -19.35
N GLU A 45 24.01 13.77 -18.93
CA GLU A 45 24.43 13.29 -17.62
C GLU A 45 23.56 13.97 -16.57
N PHE A 46 22.75 13.19 -15.87
CA PHE A 46 21.90 13.68 -14.80
C PHE A 46 22.86 14.10 -13.67
N SER A 47 23.28 15.37 -13.67
CA SER A 47 23.98 15.96 -12.54
C SER A 47 22.94 16.11 -11.42
N PRO A 48 22.93 15.23 -10.40
CA PRO A 48 21.96 15.37 -9.34
C PRO A 48 22.36 16.62 -8.56
N MET A 49 21.66 17.73 -8.79
CA MET A 49 21.74 18.86 -7.88
C MET A 49 21.43 18.29 -6.49
N LYS A 50 22.43 18.32 -5.59
CA LYS A 50 22.29 17.92 -4.18
C LYS A 50 21.34 18.91 -3.48
N ARG A 51 20.05 18.84 -3.79
CA ARG A 51 19.00 19.54 -3.04
C ARG A 51 18.66 18.66 -1.85
N LYS A 52 18.92 19.19 -0.66
CA LYS A 52 18.50 18.55 0.59
C LYS A 52 16.97 18.47 0.58
N LEU A 53 16.42 17.26 0.61
CA LEU A 53 15.00 17.05 0.86
C LEU A 53 14.70 17.49 2.29
N ASN A 54 13.79 18.45 2.44
CA ASN A 54 13.21 18.84 3.72
C ASN A 54 11.79 18.25 3.79
N TYR A 55 11.39 17.80 4.98
CA TYR A 55 10.01 17.42 5.27
C TYR A 55 9.35 18.57 6.03
N ASP A 56 8.12 18.93 5.64
CA ASP A 56 7.37 20.01 6.28
C ASP A 56 6.64 19.52 7.54
N VAL A 57 6.32 18.22 7.59
CA VAL A 57 5.55 17.59 8.66
C VAL A 57 6.19 16.26 9.04
N ASN A 58 6.31 16.00 10.35
CA ASN A 58 6.58 14.69 10.91
C ASN A 58 5.54 14.38 12.00
N PHE A 59 5.10 13.14 12.09
CA PHE A 59 4.13 12.73 13.11
C PHE A 59 4.30 11.26 13.47
N GLY A 60 3.76 10.92 14.63
CA GLY A 60 3.82 9.59 15.21
C GLY A 60 5.02 9.35 16.13
N SER A 61 4.84 8.41 17.04
CA SER A 61 5.89 7.92 17.95
C SER A 61 5.75 6.42 18.14
N PHE A 62 6.76 5.77 18.73
CA PHE A 62 6.62 4.35 19.08
C PHE A 62 5.53 4.15 20.14
N GLY A 63 4.69 3.12 19.97
CA GLY A 63 3.70 2.70 20.97
C GLY A 63 2.44 2.06 20.38
N VAL A 64 1.40 1.96 21.21
CA VAL A 64 0.14 1.24 20.90
C VAL A 64 -1.09 2.15 20.91
N GLU A 65 -0.96 3.36 21.45
CA GLU A 65 -2.05 4.33 21.52
C GLU A 65 -2.33 4.97 20.17
N ASP A 66 -3.46 5.64 20.04
CA ASP A 66 -3.84 6.40 18.85
C ASP A 66 -2.76 7.45 18.47
N GLY A 67 -2.39 7.47 17.20
CA GLY A 67 -1.29 8.28 16.67
C GLY A 67 0.10 7.69 16.90
N GLN A 68 0.23 6.58 17.63
CA GLN A 68 1.49 5.86 17.81
C GLN A 68 1.58 4.65 16.89
N PHE A 69 2.80 4.19 16.61
CA PHE A 69 3.06 3.07 15.72
C PHE A 69 4.02 2.07 16.35
N SER A 70 3.82 0.78 16.07
CA SER A 70 4.77 -0.26 16.43
C SER A 70 5.56 -0.75 15.21
N GLU A 71 4.92 -0.85 14.05
CA GLU A 71 5.59 -1.15 12.78
C GLU A 71 4.78 -0.58 11.59
N PRO A 72 4.94 0.71 11.26
CA PRO A 72 4.26 1.32 10.12
C PRO A 72 4.91 0.80 8.81
N ALA A 73 4.25 -0.13 8.12
CA ALA A 73 4.84 -0.84 6.98
C ALA A 73 4.32 -0.41 5.60
N GLY A 74 3.07 0.04 5.54
CA GLY A 74 2.38 0.41 4.32
C GLY A 74 1.74 1.78 4.47
N ILE A 75 1.76 2.57 3.41
CA ILE A 75 1.21 3.92 3.37
C ILE A 75 0.54 4.17 2.01
N CYS A 76 -0.59 4.86 2.01
CA CYS A 76 -1.17 5.43 0.80
C CYS A 76 -1.88 6.75 1.11
N VAL A 77 -2.18 7.51 0.05
CA VAL A 77 -3.07 8.66 0.13
C VAL A 77 -4.45 8.23 -0.36
N THR A 78 -5.50 8.52 0.41
CA THR A 78 -6.89 8.21 0.05
C THR A 78 -7.38 9.18 -1.03
N THR A 79 -8.50 8.85 -1.68
CA THR A 79 -9.16 9.76 -2.63
C THR A 79 -9.57 11.10 -2.02
N ASP A 80 -9.73 11.15 -0.70
CA ASP A 80 -10.10 12.35 0.07
C ASP A 80 -8.87 13.14 0.55
N GLY A 81 -7.66 12.76 0.13
CA GLY A 81 -6.41 13.44 0.51
C GLY A 81 -5.89 13.08 1.91
N LEU A 82 -6.44 12.05 2.55
CA LEU A 82 -5.97 11.58 3.85
C LEU A 82 -4.81 10.59 3.70
N ILE A 83 -3.96 10.50 4.73
CA ILE A 83 -2.82 9.58 4.77
C ILE A 83 -3.24 8.34 5.55
N ALA A 84 -3.33 7.18 4.90
CA ALA A 84 -3.66 5.91 5.53
C ALA A 84 -2.40 5.06 5.71
N VAL A 85 -2.17 4.54 6.91
CA VAL A 85 -0.97 3.79 7.31
C VAL A 85 -1.36 2.46 7.94
N THR A 86 -0.78 1.36 7.48
CA THR A 86 -0.91 0.05 8.14
C THR A 86 0.13 -0.07 9.25
N ASP A 87 -0.34 -0.26 10.48
CA ASP A 87 0.47 -0.42 11.67
C ASP A 87 0.53 -1.91 12.06
N THR A 88 1.57 -2.56 11.57
CA THR A 88 1.57 -4.01 11.38
C THR A 88 1.52 -4.79 12.68
N LYS A 89 2.33 -4.38 13.66
CA LYS A 89 2.41 -5.04 14.98
C LYS A 89 1.26 -4.66 15.91
N ASN A 90 0.56 -3.58 15.63
CA ASN A 90 -0.66 -3.21 16.35
C ASN A 90 -1.93 -3.71 15.64
N HIS A 91 -1.79 -4.44 14.52
CA HIS A 91 -2.90 -5.10 13.83
C HIS A 91 -4.02 -4.13 13.41
N ARG A 92 -3.66 -2.93 12.98
CA ARG A 92 -4.61 -1.86 12.65
C ARG A 92 -4.17 -1.02 11.47
N VAL A 93 -5.08 -0.18 11.00
CA VAL A 93 -4.82 0.93 10.09
C VAL A 93 -5.17 2.23 10.81
N GLN A 94 -4.34 3.24 10.61
CA GLN A 94 -4.57 4.60 11.10
C GLN A 94 -4.58 5.57 9.93
N VAL A 95 -5.52 6.51 9.94
CA VAL A 95 -5.75 7.50 8.88
C VAL A 95 -5.62 8.90 9.46
N PHE A 96 -4.81 9.73 8.82
CA PHE A 96 -4.44 11.07 9.25
C PHE A 96 -4.78 12.10 8.18
N ASP A 97 -4.93 13.37 8.57
CA ASP A 97 -4.88 14.45 7.59
C ASP A 97 -3.45 14.82 7.18
N GLU A 98 -3.34 15.79 6.28
CA GLU A 98 -2.08 16.28 5.72
C GLU A 98 -1.10 16.89 6.75
N ILE A 99 -1.59 17.28 7.94
CA ILE A 99 -0.78 17.80 9.04
C ILE A 99 -0.49 16.75 10.12
N GLY A 100 -0.92 15.50 9.92
CA GLY A 100 -0.63 14.38 10.83
C GLY A 100 -1.60 14.24 12.00
N CYS A 101 -2.78 14.89 11.98
CA CYS A 101 -3.81 14.67 12.98
C CYS A 101 -4.63 13.42 12.66
N LEU A 102 -4.76 12.51 13.62
CA LEU A 102 -5.53 11.28 13.47
C LEU A 102 -7.02 11.59 13.22
N LYS A 103 -7.59 10.94 12.20
CA LYS A 103 -9.02 11.01 11.85
C LYS A 103 -9.76 9.71 12.13
N LEU A 104 -9.11 8.57 11.91
CA LEU A 104 -9.71 7.26 12.02
C LEU A 104 -8.65 6.22 12.35
N ALA A 105 -8.97 5.29 13.23
CA ALA A 105 -8.23 4.05 13.43
C ALA A 105 -9.20 2.88 13.38
N PHE A 106 -8.83 1.80 12.71
CA PHE A 106 -9.65 0.60 12.60
C PHE A 106 -8.81 -0.67 12.47
N GLY A 107 -9.41 -1.81 12.76
CA GLY A 107 -8.75 -3.11 12.82
C GLY A 107 -8.52 -3.55 14.27
N VAL A 108 -8.73 -4.83 14.51
CA VAL A 108 -8.50 -5.51 15.79
C VAL A 108 -7.77 -6.80 15.48
N SER A 109 -6.79 -7.17 16.31
CA SER A 109 -6.04 -8.41 16.13
C SER A 109 -6.96 -9.63 16.07
N GLY A 110 -6.80 -10.44 15.03
CA GLY A 110 -7.54 -11.69 14.85
C GLY A 110 -7.67 -12.11 13.39
N SER A 111 -8.32 -13.25 13.16
CA SER A 111 -8.44 -13.88 11.84
C SER A 111 -9.89 -13.96 11.32
N SER A 112 -10.86 -13.48 12.08
CA SER A 112 -12.25 -13.40 11.65
C SER A 112 -12.43 -12.29 10.59
N PRO A 113 -13.51 -12.30 9.79
CA PRO A 113 -13.81 -11.19 8.89
C PRO A 113 -13.84 -9.84 9.62
N GLY A 114 -13.13 -8.83 9.09
CA GLY A 114 -13.00 -7.52 9.72
C GLY A 114 -11.96 -7.40 10.84
N GLN A 115 -11.37 -8.52 11.28
CA GLN A 115 -10.16 -8.52 12.10
C GLN A 115 -8.93 -8.53 11.21
N MET A 116 -7.80 -8.07 11.74
CA MET A 116 -6.55 -7.98 11.00
C MET A 116 -5.41 -8.72 11.70
N LEU A 117 -4.53 -9.34 10.91
CA LEU A 117 -3.34 -10.02 11.38
C LEU A 117 -2.14 -9.62 10.52
N TYR A 118 -1.30 -8.73 11.06
CA TYR A 118 -0.10 -8.21 10.41
C TYR A 118 -0.38 -7.57 9.03
N PRO A 119 -1.21 -6.51 8.96
CA PRO A 119 -1.41 -5.76 7.72
C PRO A 119 -0.13 -5.04 7.29
N ASN A 120 0.30 -5.19 6.04
CA ASN A 120 1.61 -4.68 5.59
C ASN A 120 1.61 -3.72 4.41
N CYS A 121 0.65 -3.83 3.50
CA CYS A 121 0.55 -2.90 2.37
C CYS A 121 -0.89 -2.43 2.24
N ILE A 122 -1.06 -1.20 1.77
CA ILE A 122 -2.36 -0.56 1.60
C ILE A 122 -2.37 0.24 0.31
N ALA A 123 -3.50 0.20 -0.40
CA ALA A 123 -3.77 1.02 -1.57
C ALA A 123 -5.20 1.57 -1.49
N SER A 124 -5.40 2.80 -1.96
CA SER A 124 -6.75 3.36 -2.14
C SER A 124 -7.23 3.08 -3.56
N CYS A 125 -8.45 2.61 -3.69
CA CYS A 125 -9.11 2.39 -4.98
C CYS A 125 -9.58 3.75 -5.54
N PRO A 126 -9.06 4.21 -6.69
CA PRO A 126 -9.44 5.52 -7.23
C PRO A 126 -10.90 5.58 -7.71
N VAL A 127 -11.53 4.42 -7.97
CA VAL A 127 -12.92 4.33 -8.45
C VAL A 127 -13.93 4.39 -7.31
N THR A 128 -13.61 3.77 -6.16
CA THR A 128 -14.58 3.58 -5.07
C THR A 128 -14.17 4.23 -3.75
N GLY A 129 -12.93 4.72 -3.62
CA GLY A 129 -12.36 5.21 -2.36
C GLY A 129 -12.03 4.10 -1.34
N ASN A 130 -12.32 2.83 -1.65
CA ASN A 130 -12.06 1.71 -0.75
C ASN A 130 -10.57 1.51 -0.50
N LEU A 131 -10.24 1.07 0.71
CA LEU A 131 -8.90 0.71 1.11
C LEU A 131 -8.69 -0.79 0.89
N VAL A 132 -7.67 -1.14 0.11
CA VAL A 132 -7.27 -2.51 -0.19
C VAL A 132 -5.99 -2.79 0.58
N ILE A 133 -6.05 -3.74 1.50
CA ILE A 133 -4.99 -4.03 2.45
C ILE A 133 -4.54 -5.47 2.28
N THR A 134 -3.23 -5.71 2.26
CA THR A 134 -2.66 -7.05 2.31
C THR A 134 -2.21 -7.40 3.72
N GLU A 135 -2.21 -8.69 4.02
CA GLU A 135 -1.75 -9.23 5.30
C GLU A 135 -0.62 -10.24 5.11
N ARG A 136 0.32 -10.26 6.06
CA ARG A 136 1.48 -11.17 6.04
C ARG A 136 1.12 -12.55 6.60
N THR A 137 2.16 -13.34 6.85
CA THR A 137 2.09 -14.62 7.55
C THR A 137 1.36 -14.46 8.88
N PRO A 138 0.48 -15.40 9.25
CA PRO A 138 0.20 -16.67 8.57
C PRO A 138 -0.94 -16.65 7.54
N VAL A 139 -1.72 -15.56 7.44
CA VAL A 139 -3.01 -15.61 6.74
C VAL A 139 -2.89 -15.37 5.24
N HIS A 140 -1.95 -14.50 4.83
CA HIS A 140 -1.69 -14.19 3.42
C HIS A 140 -2.98 -13.93 2.64
N GLN A 141 -3.60 -12.78 2.89
CA GLN A 141 -4.86 -12.42 2.25
C GLN A 141 -4.91 -10.95 1.87
N VAL A 142 -5.93 -10.62 1.08
CA VAL A 142 -6.35 -9.24 0.81
C VAL A 142 -7.67 -8.99 1.55
N GLN A 143 -7.75 -7.87 2.25
CA GLN A 143 -9.00 -7.34 2.79
C GLN A 143 -9.33 -6.00 2.14
N VAL A 144 -10.62 -5.75 1.93
CA VAL A 144 -11.13 -4.49 1.38
C VAL A 144 -12.03 -3.85 2.43
N TYR A 145 -11.75 -2.59 2.72
CA TYR A 145 -12.47 -1.75 3.66
C TYR A 145 -13.02 -0.52 2.92
N SER A 146 -14.13 0.03 3.40
CA SER A 146 -14.57 1.36 2.98
C SER A 146 -13.59 2.44 3.47
N SER A 147 -13.67 3.65 2.91
CA SER A 147 -12.90 4.80 3.40
C SER A 147 -13.18 5.12 4.88
N SER A 148 -14.36 4.76 5.38
CA SER A 148 -14.76 4.89 6.79
C SER A 148 -14.29 3.75 7.71
N GLY A 149 -13.52 2.78 7.22
CA GLY A 149 -12.99 1.68 8.03
C GLY A 149 -13.94 0.50 8.25
N HIS A 150 -15.12 0.48 7.60
CA HIS A 150 -15.99 -0.70 7.61
C HIS A 150 -15.46 -1.79 6.69
N PHE A 151 -15.39 -3.03 7.19
CA PHE A 151 -15.03 -4.20 6.41
C PHE A 151 -16.05 -4.48 5.31
N ILE A 152 -15.57 -4.72 4.08
CA ILE A 152 -16.41 -5.05 2.92
C ILE A 152 -16.27 -6.53 2.58
N ARG A 153 -15.03 -6.98 2.35
CA ARG A 153 -14.75 -8.37 1.94
C ARG A 153 -13.29 -8.74 2.11
N ARG A 154 -13.01 -10.04 2.05
CA ARG A 154 -11.66 -10.61 1.98
C ARG A 154 -11.56 -11.68 0.90
N PHE A 155 -10.37 -11.88 0.35
CA PHE A 155 -10.09 -12.91 -0.65
C PHE A 155 -8.58 -13.17 -0.74
N GLY A 156 -8.18 -14.12 -1.59
CA GLY A 156 -6.76 -14.42 -1.84
C GLY A 156 -6.13 -15.40 -0.84
N GLN A 157 -6.85 -15.78 0.23
CA GLN A 157 -6.44 -16.86 1.13
C GLN A 157 -6.10 -18.11 0.32
N ASN A 158 -4.97 -18.76 0.64
CA ASN A 158 -4.42 -19.92 -0.07
C ASN A 158 -3.97 -19.67 -1.53
N LEU A 159 -4.15 -18.46 -2.08
CA LEU A 159 -3.71 -18.10 -3.44
C LEU A 159 -2.45 -17.23 -3.42
N ILE A 160 -2.41 -16.25 -2.52
CA ILE A 160 -1.22 -15.42 -2.29
C ILE A 160 -0.40 -16.03 -1.14
N GLN A 161 0.92 -15.96 -1.27
CA GLN A 161 1.87 -16.58 -0.36
C GLN A 161 2.75 -15.53 0.33
N PHE A 162 3.21 -14.51 -0.40
CA PHE A 162 4.12 -13.50 0.17
C PHE A 162 3.80 -12.10 -0.36
N PRO A 163 2.60 -11.54 -0.07
CA PRO A 163 2.23 -10.23 -0.56
C PRO A 163 3.19 -9.17 -0.01
N ARG A 164 3.84 -8.43 -0.92
CA ARG A 164 4.82 -7.39 -0.58
C ARG A 164 4.47 -6.02 -1.15
N GLY A 165 3.52 -5.96 -2.07
CA GLY A 165 2.97 -4.72 -2.58
C GLY A 165 1.54 -4.93 -3.07
N VAL A 166 0.74 -3.88 -2.97
CA VAL A 166 -0.62 -3.83 -3.52
C VAL A 166 -0.83 -2.49 -4.18
N THR A 167 -1.51 -2.49 -5.32
CA THR A 167 -1.99 -1.28 -5.97
C THR A 167 -3.34 -1.54 -6.63
N VAL A 168 -4.07 -0.48 -6.94
CA VAL A 168 -5.35 -0.54 -7.64
C VAL A 168 -5.25 0.32 -8.89
N ASP A 169 -5.55 -0.25 -10.04
CA ASP A 169 -5.53 0.51 -11.29
C ASP A 169 -6.77 1.41 -11.44
N LYS A 170 -6.78 2.22 -12.49
CA LYS A 170 -7.89 3.15 -12.81
C LYS A 170 -9.24 2.48 -13.07
N ASN A 171 -9.26 1.17 -13.33
CA ASN A 171 -10.47 0.40 -13.58
C ASN A 171 -10.96 -0.30 -12.29
N GLY A 172 -10.24 -0.15 -11.17
CA GLY A 172 -10.54 -0.82 -9.91
C GLY A 172 -9.96 -2.22 -9.79
N ASN A 173 -9.08 -2.63 -10.70
CA ASN A 173 -8.43 -3.94 -10.62
C ASN A 173 -7.36 -3.92 -9.53
N ILE A 174 -7.40 -4.94 -8.66
CA ILE A 174 -6.44 -5.09 -7.57
C ILE A 174 -5.25 -5.90 -8.09
N ILE A 175 -4.06 -5.32 -7.97
CA ILE A 175 -2.78 -5.91 -8.38
C ILE A 175 -1.97 -6.16 -7.11
N VAL A 176 -1.58 -7.42 -6.89
CA VAL A 176 -0.76 -7.83 -5.74
C VAL A 176 0.57 -8.35 -6.26
N VAL A 177 1.66 -7.82 -5.69
CA VAL A 177 3.02 -8.26 -5.97
C VAL A 177 3.45 -9.20 -4.85
N GLU A 178 3.98 -10.37 -5.22
CA GLU A 178 4.54 -11.32 -4.28
C GLU A 178 6.05 -11.45 -4.46
N CYS A 179 6.79 -11.56 -3.35
CA CYS A 179 8.21 -11.87 -3.39
C CYS A 179 8.41 -13.38 -3.23
N LYS A 180 9.20 -13.98 -4.11
CA LYS A 180 9.60 -15.39 -3.97
C LYS A 180 10.61 -15.49 -2.83
N VAL A 181 10.35 -16.33 -1.83
CA VAL A 181 11.42 -16.84 -0.98
C VAL A 181 12.14 -17.91 -1.79
N SER A 182 13.34 -17.62 -2.30
CA SER A 182 14.23 -18.68 -2.70
C SER A 182 14.73 -19.35 -1.43
N ASN A 183 14.31 -20.59 -1.18
CA ASN A 183 15.04 -21.45 -0.25
C ASN A 183 16.45 -21.60 -0.83
N VAL A 184 17.42 -20.95 -0.21
CA VAL A 184 18.83 -21.35 -0.38
C VAL A 184 18.97 -22.55 0.55
N SER A 185 18.78 -23.74 0.02
CA SER A 185 19.32 -24.93 0.66
C SER A 185 20.83 -24.88 0.44
N ASP A 186 21.57 -24.80 1.54
CA ASP A 186 23.05 -24.94 1.56
C ASP A 186 23.50 -26.27 0.93
#